data_AF-A0A8H8R5M5-F1
#
_entry.id   AF-A0A8H8R5M5-F1
#
_cell.length_a   1.000
_cell.length_b   1.000
_cell.length_c   1.000
_cell.angle_alpha   90.00
_cell.angle_beta   90.00
_cell.angle_gamma   90.00
#
_symmetry.space_group_name_H-M   'P 1'
#
loop_
_entity.id
_entity.type
_entity.pdbx_description
1 polymer ?
#
loop_
_entity_poly.entity_id
_entity_poly.type
_entity_poly.pdbx_seq_one_letter_code
_entity_poly.pdbx_strand_id
1 'polypeptide(L)'
;MADIIDRRKMSPTSSAYDTNNENDGLKPEATSATAKLNQIVLSRIQAAITADPEVSLRREVQRILKEAFDEQRSSMPSSKNPKFANAPTERRDFCARLVARTSNAEIIYALSDETRKVLSSYMEPDSGSELIEASIVTLLSRMILSCEKLWEVPTRGVVLKCNSRLAAKIIKGNNDYTEYTSMQYLEENAPDVPAPRPHGLVKFGSARIMFMTYFPSTTLESAWPNLTHENKLLIQHQLNDIFLKLRALTSTGVEHILGGVNGEGVQDLRRDGHATRETISTVAAFEDFQFSIPPHNTSSFVKFLRSLLPPASSTVVFTHGDVRTANIMVDIDQTGIYHVTGIIDWETSGFYPEYFESSKILYLFRLYKEEDWWQYLPPCIAPAKNPEMWLIDRLWDMIVYA
;
A
#
# COMPACT_ATOMS: atom_id res chain seq x y z
N MET A 1 11.66 9.25 -69.79
CA MET A 1 10.61 8.32 -70.24
C MET A 1 9.61 8.26 -69.08
N ALA A 2 8.73 9.27 -68.98
CA ALA A 2 7.40 9.39 -69.63
C ALA A 2 6.35 8.59 -68.82
N ASP A 3 5.19 9.07 -68.35
CA ASP A 3 4.37 10.29 -68.50
C ASP A 3 3.44 10.39 -67.25
N ILE A 4 3.17 11.54 -66.63
CA ILE A 4 2.02 12.46 -66.82
C ILE A 4 0.71 11.82 -67.34
N ILE A 5 -0.40 11.94 -66.59
CA ILE A 5 -1.67 12.62 -66.96
C ILE A 5 -2.82 12.21 -66.02
N ASP A 6 -3.38 13.26 -65.41
CA ASP A 6 -4.64 13.41 -64.70
C ASP A 6 -5.87 13.15 -65.61
N ARG A 7 -6.95 12.52 -65.09
CA ARG A 7 -8.36 12.91 -65.34
C ARG A 7 -9.39 12.05 -64.59
N ARG A 8 -10.01 12.68 -63.60
CA ARG A 8 -11.47 12.89 -63.39
C ARG A 8 -12.52 11.80 -63.73
N LYS A 9 -13.45 11.71 -62.77
CA LYS A 9 -14.90 11.37 -62.80
C LYS A 9 -15.29 9.91 -62.53
N MET A 10 -15.91 9.68 -61.37
CA MET A 10 -16.89 8.61 -61.18
C MET A 10 -18.04 9.08 -60.28
N SER A 11 -19.25 8.91 -60.78
CA SER A 11 -20.54 8.81 -60.08
C SER A 11 -21.44 7.98 -61.00
N PRO A 12 -22.54 7.39 -60.53
CA PRO A 12 -22.65 6.35 -59.52
C PRO A 12 -23.35 5.10 -60.11
N THR A 13 -23.13 3.91 -59.56
CA THR A 13 -23.99 2.75 -59.89
C THR A 13 -24.39 2.02 -58.63
N SER A 14 -25.70 2.02 -58.39
CA SER A 14 -26.40 1.19 -57.43
C SER A 14 -26.27 -0.29 -57.79
N SER A 15 -26.05 -1.14 -56.79
CA SER A 15 -26.50 -2.52 -56.86
C SER A 15 -26.98 -2.93 -55.47
N ALA A 16 -28.26 -3.31 -55.44
CA ALA A 16 -28.90 -3.98 -54.32
C ALA A 16 -28.31 -5.38 -54.17
N TYR A 17 -28.09 -5.80 -52.92
CA TYR A 17 -28.03 -7.20 -52.54
C TYR A 17 -28.69 -7.37 -51.17
N ASP A 18 -29.90 -7.92 -51.25
CA ASP A 18 -30.54 -8.88 -50.35
C ASP A 18 -30.25 -8.81 -48.84
N THR A 19 -31.24 -8.28 -48.14
CA THR A 19 -31.50 -8.51 -46.72
C THR A 19 -32.01 -9.93 -46.51
N ASN A 20 -31.25 -10.75 -45.77
CA ASN A 20 -31.78 -11.75 -44.84
C ASN A 20 -30.61 -12.28 -43.99
N ASN A 21 -30.57 -11.88 -42.73
CA ASN A 21 -30.13 -12.76 -41.64
C ASN A 21 -30.55 -12.16 -40.29
N GLU A 22 -31.56 -12.82 -39.71
CA GLU A 22 -31.69 -13.19 -38.30
C GLU A 22 -30.96 -12.29 -37.30
N ASN A 23 -31.72 -11.41 -36.64
CA ASN A 23 -31.30 -10.81 -35.38
C ASN A 23 -32.10 -11.45 -34.25
N ASP A 24 -31.52 -12.51 -33.71
CA ASP A 24 -31.92 -13.18 -32.49
C ASP A 24 -31.75 -12.21 -31.31
N GLY A 25 -32.71 -12.25 -30.38
CA GLY A 25 -32.87 -11.23 -29.34
C GLY A 25 -31.78 -11.28 -28.27
N LEU A 26 -30.85 -10.32 -28.31
CA LEU A 26 -29.98 -9.99 -27.17
C LEU A 26 -30.70 -9.03 -26.23
N LYS A 27 -31.05 -9.51 -25.02
CA LYS A 27 -31.51 -8.66 -23.91
C LYS A 27 -30.40 -7.68 -23.50
N PRO A 28 -30.68 -6.39 -23.26
CA PRO A 28 -29.66 -5.42 -22.87
C PRO A 28 -29.15 -5.70 -21.46
N GLU A 29 -27.83 -5.89 -21.33
CA GLU A 29 -27.14 -5.93 -20.04
C GLU A 29 -27.38 -4.62 -19.27
N ALA A 30 -27.72 -4.71 -18.00
CA ALA A 30 -27.89 -3.55 -17.14
C ALA A 30 -26.54 -2.83 -16.97
N THR A 31 -26.40 -1.66 -17.60
CA THR A 31 -25.19 -0.83 -17.49
C THR A 31 -24.97 -0.40 -16.04
N SER A 32 -23.76 -0.65 -15.52
CA SER A 32 -23.37 -0.34 -14.14
C SER A 32 -23.49 1.16 -13.84
N ALA A 33 -23.63 1.53 -12.57
CA ALA A 33 -23.67 2.93 -12.15
C ALA A 33 -22.42 3.72 -12.62
N THR A 34 -21.26 3.06 -12.62
CA THR A 34 -20.01 3.61 -13.16
C THR A 34 -20.08 3.82 -14.67
N ALA A 35 -20.67 2.89 -15.43
CA ALA A 35 -20.84 3.06 -16.88
C ALA A 35 -21.76 4.25 -17.21
N LYS A 36 -22.84 4.44 -16.43
CA LYS A 36 -23.74 5.58 -16.58
C LYS A 36 -23.06 6.90 -16.23
N LEU A 37 -22.27 6.93 -15.15
CA LEU A 37 -21.50 8.11 -14.78
C LEU A 37 -20.48 8.47 -15.86
N ASN A 38 -19.76 7.49 -16.40
CA ASN A 38 -18.79 7.71 -17.48
C ASN A 38 -19.46 8.30 -18.73
N GLN A 39 -20.67 7.84 -19.08
CA GLN A 39 -21.45 8.41 -20.18
C GLN A 39 -21.89 9.86 -19.91
N ILE A 40 -22.31 10.18 -18.68
CA ILE A 40 -22.69 11.54 -18.28
C ILE A 40 -21.47 12.47 -18.36
N VAL A 41 -20.33 12.05 -17.84
CA VAL A 41 -19.09 12.84 -17.90
C VAL A 41 -18.68 13.09 -19.35
N LEU A 42 -18.68 12.05 -20.19
CA LEU A 42 -18.28 12.15 -21.59
C LEU A 42 -19.20 13.09 -22.39
N SER A 43 -20.52 12.99 -22.18
CA SER A 43 -21.48 13.89 -22.84
C SER A 43 -21.32 15.35 -22.42
N ARG A 44 -21.00 15.62 -21.15
CA ARG A 44 -20.75 16.98 -20.66
C ARG A 44 -19.46 17.57 -21.19
N ILE A 45 -18.40 16.76 -21.31
CA ILE A 45 -17.16 17.17 -21.96
C ILE A 45 -17.44 17.54 -23.42
N GLN A 46 -18.20 16.71 -24.13
CA GLN A 46 -18.58 16.99 -25.52
C GLN A 46 -19.40 18.28 -25.65
N ALA A 47 -20.32 18.53 -24.73
CA ALA A 47 -21.12 19.75 -24.70
C ALA A 47 -20.25 21.00 -24.44
N ALA A 48 -19.29 20.92 -23.52
CA ALA A 48 -18.37 22.02 -23.23
C ALA A 48 -17.52 22.39 -24.46
N ILE A 49 -16.98 21.39 -25.17
CA ILE A 49 -16.22 21.59 -26.42
C ILE A 49 -17.11 22.19 -27.51
N THR A 50 -18.37 21.76 -27.59
CA THR A 50 -19.30 22.25 -28.61
C THR A 50 -19.71 23.70 -28.35
N ALA A 51 -19.84 24.09 -27.08
CA ALA A 51 -20.19 25.45 -26.68
C ALA A 51 -19.01 26.43 -26.82
N ASP A 52 -17.81 25.97 -26.50
CA ASP A 52 -16.56 26.72 -26.66
C ASP A 52 -15.45 25.76 -27.13
N PRO A 53 -15.10 25.77 -28.43
CA PRO A 53 -14.03 24.94 -28.97
C PRO A 53 -12.65 25.20 -28.36
N GLU A 54 -12.43 26.36 -27.72
CA GLU A 54 -11.18 26.72 -27.06
C GLU A 54 -11.19 26.44 -25.54
N VAL A 55 -12.25 25.80 -25.03
CA VAL A 55 -12.40 25.52 -23.61
C VAL A 55 -11.22 24.71 -23.06
N SER A 56 -10.70 25.13 -21.90
CA SER A 56 -9.61 24.40 -21.23
C SER A 56 -10.12 23.09 -20.63
N LEU A 57 -10.05 22.01 -21.41
CA LEU A 57 -10.46 20.68 -20.97
C LEU A 57 -9.82 20.25 -19.65
N ARG A 58 -8.58 20.66 -19.36
CA ARG A 58 -7.91 20.36 -18.09
C ARG A 58 -8.68 20.89 -16.87
N ARG A 59 -9.21 22.11 -16.95
CA ARG A 59 -10.00 22.72 -15.87
C ARG A 59 -11.45 22.22 -15.91
N GLU A 60 -11.98 22.09 -17.11
CA GLU A 60 -13.38 21.77 -17.32
C GLU A 60 -13.73 20.32 -16.96
N VAL A 61 -12.84 19.38 -17.26
CA VAL A 61 -13.01 17.96 -16.88
C VAL A 61 -13.06 17.81 -15.36
N GLN A 62 -12.22 18.53 -14.61
CA GLN A 62 -12.24 18.47 -13.14
C GLN A 62 -13.56 18.99 -12.56
N ARG A 63 -14.08 20.10 -13.11
CA ARG A 63 -15.38 20.67 -12.74
C ARG A 63 -16.53 19.70 -13.07
N ILE A 64 -16.56 19.18 -14.30
CA ILE A 64 -17.59 18.24 -14.79
C ILE A 64 -17.59 16.95 -13.97
N LEU A 65 -16.42 16.39 -13.67
CA LEU A 65 -16.31 15.20 -12.83
C LEU A 65 -16.89 15.47 -11.45
N LYS A 66 -16.47 16.57 -10.80
CA LYS A 66 -16.96 16.95 -9.49
C LYS A 66 -18.49 17.09 -9.47
N GLU A 67 -19.05 17.81 -10.44
CA GLU A 67 -20.51 18.00 -10.57
C GLU A 67 -21.25 16.69 -10.82
N ALA A 68 -20.73 15.83 -11.71
CA ALA A 68 -21.35 14.54 -11.98
C ALA A 68 -21.34 13.63 -10.73
N PHE A 69 -20.25 13.65 -9.95
CA PHE A 69 -20.18 12.93 -8.67
C PHE A 69 -21.11 13.54 -7.61
N ASP A 70 -21.17 14.87 -7.50
CA ASP A 70 -22.02 15.56 -6.53
C ASP A 70 -23.52 15.38 -6.84
N GLU A 71 -23.90 15.36 -8.12
CA GLU A 71 -25.26 15.05 -8.56
C GLU A 71 -25.63 13.58 -8.34
N GLN A 72 -24.70 12.65 -8.58
CA GLN A 72 -24.89 11.25 -8.22
C GLN A 72 -25.09 11.08 -6.71
N ARG A 73 -24.38 11.88 -5.91
CA ARG A 73 -24.49 11.88 -4.46
C ARG A 73 -25.79 12.53 -3.97
N SER A 74 -26.28 13.55 -4.68
CA SER A 74 -27.51 14.30 -4.36
C SER A 74 -28.79 13.62 -4.84
N SER A 75 -28.71 12.79 -5.87
CA SER A 75 -29.83 11.96 -6.36
C SER A 75 -30.08 10.71 -5.50
N MET A 76 -29.19 10.41 -4.54
CA MET A 76 -29.48 9.45 -3.49
C MET A 76 -30.27 10.13 -2.36
N PRO A 77 -31.41 9.56 -1.92
CA PRO A 77 -32.23 10.17 -0.87
C PRO A 77 -31.42 10.35 0.43
N SER A 78 -31.67 11.44 1.14
CA SER A 78 -31.04 11.80 2.42
C SER A 78 -31.38 10.75 3.51
N SER A 79 -30.65 9.64 3.49
CA SER A 79 -30.62 8.66 4.57
C SER A 79 -29.39 8.91 5.43
N LYS A 80 -29.62 9.00 6.74
CA LYS A 80 -28.60 8.75 7.77
C LYS A 80 -27.81 7.51 7.35
N ASN A 81 -26.48 7.62 7.31
CA ASN A 81 -25.48 6.56 7.12
C ASN A 81 -26.00 5.32 6.39
N PRO A 82 -25.65 5.08 5.11
CA PRO A 82 -26.23 3.96 4.37
C PRO A 82 -25.85 2.62 5.02
N LYS A 83 -26.76 2.11 5.85
CA LYS A 83 -27.03 0.69 6.00
C LYS A 83 -27.40 0.21 4.61
N PHE A 84 -26.51 -0.53 3.97
CA PHE A 84 -26.83 -1.26 2.74
C PHE A 84 -28.06 -2.12 2.99
N ALA A 85 -29.18 -1.80 2.33
CA ALA A 85 -30.38 -2.62 2.36
C ALA A 85 -30.10 -3.93 1.63
N ASN A 86 -30.56 -5.02 2.24
CA ASN A 86 -30.34 -6.41 1.88
C ASN A 86 -30.81 -6.72 0.45
N ALA A 87 -29.89 -6.74 -0.51
CA ALA A 87 -29.90 -7.77 -1.54
C ALA A 87 -29.37 -9.08 -0.89
N PRO A 88 -29.79 -10.28 -1.33
CA PRO A 88 -29.35 -11.54 -0.73
C PRO A 88 -27.84 -11.53 -0.58
N THR A 89 -27.41 -11.56 0.68
CA THR A 89 -26.08 -11.16 1.10
C THR A 89 -25.12 -12.33 0.93
N GLU A 90 -24.66 -12.58 -0.29
CA GLU A 90 -23.38 -13.25 -0.51
C GLU A 90 -22.28 -12.21 -0.78
N ARG A 91 -22.08 -11.32 0.20
CA ARG A 91 -20.83 -10.57 0.31
C ARG A 91 -19.76 -11.60 0.62
N ARG A 92 -19.11 -12.14 -0.43
CA ARG A 92 -18.12 -13.20 -0.29
C ARG A 92 -17.08 -12.78 0.76
N ASP A 93 -17.04 -13.46 1.89
CA ASP A 93 -16.07 -13.25 2.96
C ASP A 93 -14.66 -13.65 2.48
N PHE A 94 -13.67 -12.77 2.64
CA PHE A 94 -12.29 -13.03 2.23
C PHE A 94 -11.75 -14.29 2.91
N CYS A 95 -11.98 -14.41 4.21
CA CYS A 95 -11.49 -15.50 5.05
C CYS A 95 -12.12 -16.82 4.62
N ALA A 96 -13.45 -16.88 4.51
CA ALA A 96 -14.17 -18.04 3.98
C ALA A 96 -13.68 -18.48 2.60
N ARG A 97 -13.45 -17.54 1.66
CA ARG A 97 -12.92 -17.89 0.33
C ARG A 97 -11.50 -18.42 0.36
N LEU A 98 -10.65 -17.82 1.18
CA LEU A 98 -9.26 -18.25 1.32
C LEU A 98 -9.21 -19.67 1.87
N VAL A 99 -9.94 -19.93 2.95
CA VAL A 99 -10.03 -21.26 3.58
C VAL A 99 -10.61 -22.28 2.60
N ALA A 100 -11.74 -21.99 1.95
CA ALA A 100 -12.39 -22.93 1.04
C ALA A 100 -11.54 -23.31 -0.19
N ARG A 101 -10.54 -22.50 -0.56
CA ARG A 101 -9.66 -22.74 -1.71
C ARG A 101 -8.29 -23.27 -1.33
N THR A 102 -7.98 -23.38 -0.04
CA THR A 102 -6.66 -23.78 0.43
C THR A 102 -6.65 -25.25 0.80
N SER A 103 -5.74 -26.01 0.18
CA SER A 103 -5.53 -27.43 0.45
C SER A 103 -4.14 -27.74 1.02
N ASN A 104 -3.23 -26.75 1.06
CA ASN A 104 -1.86 -26.93 1.53
C ASN A 104 -1.42 -25.77 2.43
N ALA A 105 -0.47 -26.09 3.30
CA ALA A 105 0.21 -25.11 4.13
C ALA A 105 1.65 -25.57 4.37
N GLU A 106 2.59 -24.63 4.29
CA GLU A 106 4.02 -24.87 4.41
C GLU A 106 4.58 -23.86 5.43
N ILE A 107 5.24 -24.36 6.47
CA ILE A 107 5.91 -23.51 7.46
C ILE A 107 7.20 -23.01 6.83
N ILE A 108 7.25 -21.72 6.50
CA ILE A 108 8.43 -21.07 5.90
C ILE A 108 9.43 -20.69 7.00
N TYR A 109 8.92 -20.17 8.12
CA TYR A 109 9.69 -19.87 9.31
C TYR A 109 9.03 -20.48 10.54
N ALA A 110 9.86 -21.02 11.45
CA ALA A 110 9.41 -21.80 12.59
C ALA A 110 8.37 -21.08 13.45
N LEU A 111 7.33 -21.82 13.87
CA LEU A 111 6.31 -21.29 14.77
C LEU A 111 6.83 -21.27 16.21
N SER A 112 6.71 -20.11 16.85
CA SER A 112 6.96 -19.94 18.29
C SER A 112 6.03 -20.80 19.16
N ASP A 113 6.40 -21.00 20.42
CA ASP A 113 5.59 -21.74 21.39
C ASP A 113 4.22 -21.07 21.59
N GLU A 114 4.16 -19.73 21.60
CA GLU A 114 2.92 -18.97 21.66
C GLU A 114 2.01 -19.27 20.47
N THR A 115 2.54 -19.27 19.25
CA THR A 115 1.78 -19.59 18.04
C THR A 115 1.28 -21.04 18.07
N ARG A 116 2.15 -21.99 18.44
CA ARG A 116 1.77 -23.40 18.56
C ARG A 116 0.64 -23.57 19.56
N LYS A 117 0.73 -22.92 20.73
CA LYS A 117 -0.30 -22.94 21.76
C LYS A 117 -1.64 -22.39 21.29
N VAL A 118 -1.63 -21.27 20.55
CA VAL A 118 -2.84 -20.72 19.93
C VAL A 118 -3.46 -21.72 18.96
N LEU A 119 -2.66 -22.29 18.05
CA LEU A 119 -3.15 -23.27 17.07
C LEU A 119 -3.68 -24.54 17.74
N SER A 120 -3.03 -25.02 18.81
CA SER A 120 -3.49 -26.18 19.57
C SER A 120 -4.87 -25.99 20.20
N SER A 121 -5.29 -24.76 20.54
CA SER A 121 -6.65 -24.51 21.05
C SER A 121 -7.76 -24.76 20.02
N TYR A 122 -7.40 -24.94 18.75
CA TYR A 122 -8.32 -25.27 17.66
C TYR A 122 -8.31 -26.78 17.30
N MET A 123 -7.55 -27.61 18.03
CA MET A 123 -7.55 -29.07 17.85
C MET A 123 -8.83 -29.70 18.38
N GLU A 124 -9.31 -30.77 17.71
CA GLU A 124 -10.40 -31.58 18.25
C GLU A 124 -9.94 -32.43 19.45
N PRO A 125 -10.80 -32.68 20.44
CA PRO A 125 -10.46 -33.49 21.62
C PRO A 125 -9.99 -34.92 21.33
N ASP A 126 -10.39 -35.52 20.20
CA ASP A 126 -10.17 -36.96 19.89
C ASP A 126 -9.07 -37.25 18.86
N SER A 127 -8.23 -36.27 18.51
CA SER A 127 -7.13 -36.48 17.55
C SER A 127 -5.85 -36.89 18.28
N GLY A 128 -5.51 -38.17 18.25
CA GLY A 128 -4.27 -38.71 18.80
C GLY A 128 -2.98 -38.03 18.28
N SER A 129 -1.89 -38.28 18.99
CA SER A 129 -0.57 -37.62 18.98
C SER A 129 0.26 -37.65 17.67
N GLU A 130 -0.29 -37.88 16.48
CA GLU A 130 0.52 -37.93 15.23
C GLU A 130 0.09 -36.85 14.22
N LEU A 131 0.81 -35.73 14.29
CA LEU A 131 0.72 -34.56 13.41
C LEU A 131 1.30 -34.87 12.03
N ILE A 132 0.47 -35.34 11.10
CA ILE A 132 0.77 -35.27 9.67
C ILE A 132 0.16 -33.97 9.14
N GLU A 133 0.87 -33.29 8.24
CA GLU A 133 0.64 -31.95 7.66
C GLU A 133 -0.82 -31.57 7.29
N ALA A 134 -1.74 -32.54 7.20
CA ALA A 134 -3.19 -32.32 7.13
C ALA A 134 -3.79 -31.59 8.36
N SER A 135 -3.11 -31.59 9.52
CA SER A 135 -3.56 -30.88 10.73
C SER A 135 -3.42 -29.36 10.60
N ILE A 136 -2.29 -28.85 10.08
CA ILE A 136 -2.02 -27.40 10.14
C ILE A 136 -2.97 -26.59 9.26
N VAL A 137 -3.38 -27.12 8.09
CA VAL A 137 -4.37 -26.49 7.23
C VAL A 137 -5.70 -26.33 7.97
N THR A 138 -6.13 -27.38 8.68
CA THR A 138 -7.38 -27.39 9.44
C THR A 138 -7.35 -26.40 10.62
N LEU A 139 -6.25 -26.39 11.38
CA LEU A 139 -6.07 -25.48 12.52
C LEU A 139 -6.06 -24.01 12.07
N LEU A 140 -5.28 -23.68 11.04
CA LEU A 140 -5.24 -22.34 10.47
C LEU A 140 -6.60 -21.93 9.92
N SER A 141 -7.30 -22.84 9.23
CA SER A 141 -8.64 -22.57 8.72
C SER A 141 -9.63 -22.19 9.82
N ARG A 142 -9.64 -22.94 10.93
CA ARG A 142 -10.51 -22.67 12.10
C ARG A 142 -10.15 -21.35 12.76
N MET A 143 -8.87 -21.08 12.94
CA MET A 143 -8.39 -19.81 13.48
C MET A 143 -8.85 -18.63 12.61
N ILE A 144 -8.61 -18.71 11.30
CA ILE A 144 -8.96 -17.66 10.32
C ILE A 144 -10.46 -17.30 10.37
N LEU A 145 -11.33 -18.30 10.52
CA LEU A 145 -12.77 -18.11 10.53
C LEU A 145 -13.32 -17.64 11.89
N SER A 146 -12.55 -17.76 12.97
CA SER A 146 -13.01 -17.47 14.34
C SER A 146 -12.46 -16.17 14.92
N CYS A 147 -11.26 -15.75 14.52
CA CYS A 147 -10.60 -14.58 15.09
C CYS A 147 -11.30 -13.27 14.72
N GLU A 148 -11.24 -12.31 15.64
CA GLU A 148 -11.65 -10.93 15.41
C GLU A 148 -10.78 -10.29 14.32
N LYS A 149 -11.42 -9.63 13.34
CA LYS A 149 -10.71 -8.88 12.30
C LYS A 149 -10.33 -7.49 12.84
N LEU A 150 -9.03 -7.23 12.97
CA LEU A 150 -8.49 -5.92 13.33
C LEU A 150 -8.48 -4.97 12.13
N TRP A 151 -8.23 -5.51 10.94
CA TRP A 151 -8.16 -4.75 9.69
C TRP A 151 -8.45 -5.67 8.50
N GLU A 152 -9.09 -5.16 7.44
CA GLU A 152 -9.34 -5.93 6.23
C GLU A 152 -9.38 -5.02 4.99
N VAL A 153 -8.62 -5.41 3.97
CA VAL A 153 -8.80 -4.93 2.59
C VAL A 153 -8.89 -6.18 1.71
N PRO A 154 -10.08 -6.59 1.23
CA PRO A 154 -10.28 -7.90 0.60
C PRO A 154 -9.40 -8.20 -0.63
N THR A 155 -8.88 -7.17 -1.29
CA THR A 155 -7.93 -7.27 -2.40
C THR A 155 -6.50 -7.55 -1.93
N ARG A 156 -6.12 -7.11 -0.73
CA ARG A 156 -4.76 -7.18 -0.19
C ARG A 156 -4.61 -8.23 0.90
N GLY A 157 -5.45 -8.19 1.94
CA GLY A 157 -5.30 -9.05 3.10
C GLY A 157 -6.22 -8.72 4.27
N VAL A 158 -5.97 -9.37 5.39
CA VAL A 158 -6.67 -9.19 6.67
C VAL A 158 -5.66 -9.31 7.81
N VAL A 159 -5.87 -8.56 8.90
CA VAL A 159 -5.16 -8.74 10.17
C VAL A 159 -6.15 -9.27 11.19
N LEU A 160 -5.81 -10.38 11.83
CA LEU A 160 -6.64 -11.05 12.81
C LEU A 160 -6.02 -10.94 14.21
N LYS A 161 -6.85 -10.74 15.23
CA LYS A 161 -6.45 -10.86 16.62
C LYS A 161 -6.57 -12.31 17.06
N CYS A 162 -5.42 -12.96 17.31
CA CYS A 162 -5.41 -14.35 17.75
C CYS A 162 -5.65 -14.47 19.25
N ASN A 163 -5.03 -13.59 20.05
CA ASN A 163 -5.25 -13.48 21.49
C ASN A 163 -4.78 -12.10 22.01
N SER A 164 -4.49 -11.96 23.31
CA SER A 164 -4.00 -10.71 23.92
C SER A 164 -2.54 -10.37 23.61
N ARG A 165 -1.78 -11.25 22.95
CA ARG A 165 -0.35 -11.08 22.63
C ARG A 165 0.01 -11.32 21.17
N LEU A 166 -0.87 -11.96 20.39
CA LEU A 166 -0.58 -12.44 19.05
C LEU A 166 -1.63 -11.94 18.05
N ALA A 167 -1.14 -11.44 16.91
CA ALA A 167 -1.92 -11.14 15.72
C ALA A 167 -1.42 -12.00 14.55
N ALA A 168 -2.31 -12.23 13.58
CA ALA A 168 -1.98 -12.90 12.32
C ALA A 168 -2.31 -11.96 11.14
N LYS A 169 -1.28 -11.53 10.41
CA LYS A 169 -1.42 -10.77 9.16
C LYS A 169 -1.45 -11.76 7.99
N ILE A 170 -2.55 -11.74 7.23
CA ILE A 170 -2.78 -12.63 6.10
C ILE A 170 -2.74 -11.84 4.81
N ILE A 171 -1.75 -12.11 3.97
CA ILE A 171 -1.45 -11.34 2.76
C ILE A 171 -1.58 -12.25 1.52
N LYS A 172 -2.31 -11.81 0.49
CA LYS A 172 -2.44 -12.55 -0.77
C LYS A 172 -1.26 -12.31 -1.71
N GLY A 173 -0.86 -13.34 -2.44
CA GLY A 173 -0.10 -13.23 -3.70
C GLY A 173 1.32 -12.65 -3.61
N ASN A 174 1.75 -12.16 -2.45
CA ASN A 174 3.06 -11.56 -2.28
C ASN A 174 4.10 -12.68 -2.06
N ASN A 175 5.25 -12.65 -2.74
CA ASN A 175 6.39 -13.56 -2.49
C ASN A 175 7.52 -12.90 -1.70
N ASP A 176 7.28 -11.68 -1.22
CA ASP A 176 8.26 -10.87 -0.50
C ASP A 176 8.21 -11.09 1.00
N TYR A 177 9.35 -11.42 1.62
CA TYR A 177 9.45 -11.72 3.05
C TYR A 177 9.96 -10.55 3.89
N THR A 178 10.17 -9.36 3.31
CA THR A 178 10.78 -8.18 3.93
C THR A 178 10.18 -7.85 5.28
N GLU A 179 8.84 -7.86 5.40
CA GLU A 179 8.20 -7.54 6.68
C GLU A 179 8.61 -8.52 7.80
N TYR A 180 8.65 -9.82 7.50
CA TYR A 180 8.99 -10.84 8.48
C TYR A 180 10.48 -10.81 8.85
N THR A 181 11.34 -10.77 7.84
CA THR A 181 12.80 -10.78 8.01
C THR A 181 13.29 -9.49 8.68
N SER A 182 12.65 -8.35 8.41
CA SER A 182 12.96 -7.08 9.08
C SER A 182 12.59 -7.11 10.55
N MET A 183 11.44 -7.70 10.92
CA MET A 183 11.09 -7.89 12.33
C MET A 183 12.07 -8.84 13.04
N GLN A 184 12.54 -9.90 12.37
CA GLN A 184 13.60 -10.77 12.92
C GLN A 184 14.91 -10.01 13.12
N TYR A 185 15.34 -9.27 12.10
CA TYR A 185 16.55 -8.47 12.18
C TYR A 185 16.51 -7.43 13.31
N LEU A 186 15.38 -6.76 13.51
CA LEU A 186 15.19 -5.81 14.61
C LEU A 186 15.14 -6.50 15.98
N GLU A 187 14.56 -7.69 16.08
CA GLU A 187 14.61 -8.48 17.32
C GLU A 187 16.04 -8.81 17.75
N GLU A 188 16.90 -9.15 16.79
CA GLU A 188 18.28 -9.51 17.05
C GLU A 188 19.19 -8.29 17.27
N ASN A 189 19.04 -7.23 16.47
CA ASN A 189 20.01 -6.14 16.39
C ASN A 189 19.56 -4.85 17.07
N ALA A 190 18.26 -4.66 17.30
CA ALA A 190 17.71 -3.47 17.94
C ALA A 190 16.46 -3.79 18.77
N PRO A 191 16.58 -4.63 19.82
CA PRO A 191 15.43 -5.08 20.62
C PRO A 191 14.68 -3.93 21.31
N ASP A 192 15.32 -2.77 21.50
CA ASP A 192 14.70 -1.58 22.08
C ASP A 192 13.79 -0.82 21.11
N VAL A 193 13.87 -1.10 19.80
CA VAL A 193 12.92 -0.56 18.82
C VAL A 193 11.59 -1.30 19.01
N PRO A 194 10.45 -0.59 19.19
CA PRO A 194 9.17 -1.22 19.47
C PRO A 194 8.51 -1.78 18.19
N ALA A 195 9.20 -2.68 17.49
CA ALA A 195 8.64 -3.44 16.37
C ALA A 195 7.91 -4.71 16.88
N PRO A 196 6.86 -5.20 16.19
CA PRO A 196 6.30 -6.50 16.51
C PRO A 196 7.37 -7.59 16.43
N ARG A 197 7.35 -8.55 17.35
CA ARG A 197 8.21 -9.73 17.26
C ARG A 197 7.60 -10.75 16.31
N PRO A 198 8.39 -11.40 15.45
CA PRO A 198 7.92 -12.45 14.57
C PRO A 198 7.68 -13.75 15.34
N HIS A 199 6.52 -14.36 15.16
CA HIS A 199 6.10 -15.59 15.86
C HIS A 199 5.89 -16.79 14.92
N GLY A 200 6.27 -16.64 13.66
CA GLY A 200 6.24 -17.67 12.62
C GLY A 200 5.61 -17.20 11.32
N LEU A 201 5.95 -17.86 10.22
CA LEU A 201 5.41 -17.55 8.89
C LEU A 201 5.00 -18.83 8.18
N VAL A 202 3.76 -18.87 7.71
CA VAL A 202 3.20 -20.00 6.98
C VAL A 202 2.73 -19.55 5.61
N LYS A 203 3.12 -20.27 4.56
CA LYS A 203 2.49 -20.18 3.24
C LYS A 203 1.21 -21.02 3.28
N PHE A 204 0.06 -20.41 3.08
CA PHE A 204 -1.27 -21.02 3.19
C PHE A 204 -2.01 -20.85 1.86
N GLY A 205 -1.88 -21.85 0.97
CA GLY A 205 -2.36 -21.76 -0.40
C GLY A 205 -1.73 -20.59 -1.17
N SER A 206 -2.57 -19.64 -1.58
CA SER A 206 -2.14 -18.42 -2.30
C SER A 206 -1.89 -17.22 -1.38
N ALA A 207 -2.00 -17.41 -0.07
CA ALA A 207 -1.72 -16.40 0.94
C ALA A 207 -0.54 -16.78 1.82
N ARG A 208 -0.06 -15.81 2.58
CA ARG A 208 0.87 -16.02 3.69
C ARG A 208 0.22 -15.57 4.98
N ILE A 209 0.49 -16.29 6.05
CA ILE A 209 0.04 -15.99 7.40
C ILE A 209 1.29 -15.70 8.21
N MET A 210 1.46 -14.44 8.55
CA MET A 210 2.53 -13.96 9.41
C MET A 210 2.00 -13.77 10.81
N PHE A 211 2.52 -14.55 11.75
CA PHE A 211 2.24 -14.40 13.17
C PHE A 211 3.21 -13.39 13.77
N MET A 212 2.69 -12.44 14.52
CA MET A 212 3.49 -11.37 15.12
C MET A 212 2.88 -10.86 16.42
N THR A 213 3.66 -10.14 17.22
CA THR A 213 3.17 -9.51 18.45
C THR A 213 1.96 -8.61 18.18
N TYR A 214 0.93 -8.75 18.99
CA TYR A 214 -0.22 -7.85 19.03
C TYR A 214 0.02 -6.76 20.08
N PHE A 215 -0.14 -5.50 19.66
CA PHE A 215 -0.14 -4.36 20.57
C PHE A 215 -1.57 -4.08 21.04
N PRO A 216 -1.88 -4.25 22.35
CA PRO A 216 -3.21 -3.99 22.91
C PRO A 216 -3.44 -2.49 23.14
N SER A 217 -3.17 -1.66 22.12
CA SER A 217 -3.24 -0.21 22.18
C SER A 217 -3.89 0.36 20.91
N THR A 218 -4.02 1.68 20.82
CA THR A 218 -4.68 2.34 19.68
C THR A 218 -3.67 2.88 18.67
N THR A 219 -4.08 3.14 17.44
CA THR A 219 -3.23 3.83 16.47
C THR A 219 -3.13 5.31 16.81
N LEU A 220 -1.98 5.91 16.51
CA LEU A 220 -1.77 7.34 16.64
C LEU A 220 -2.76 8.11 15.77
N GLU A 221 -3.11 7.59 14.58
CA GLU A 221 -4.16 8.15 13.72
C GLU A 221 -5.51 8.29 14.46
N SER A 222 -5.91 7.26 15.20
CA SER A 222 -7.17 7.26 15.95
C SER A 222 -7.12 8.18 17.16
N ALA A 223 -5.96 8.27 17.83
CA ALA A 223 -5.76 9.15 18.97
C ALA A 223 -5.60 10.63 18.57
N TRP A 224 -5.05 10.91 17.37
CA TRP A 224 -4.59 12.21 16.92
C TRP A 224 -5.58 13.37 17.13
N PRO A 225 -6.90 13.23 16.85
CA PRO A 225 -7.86 14.31 17.01
C PRO A 225 -8.03 14.78 18.47
N ASN A 226 -7.67 13.94 19.44
CA ASN A 226 -7.85 14.21 20.86
C ASN A 226 -6.55 14.63 21.56
N LEU A 227 -5.42 14.66 20.85
CA LEU A 227 -4.13 15.03 21.44
C LEU A 227 -3.99 16.54 21.57
N THR A 228 -3.55 17.00 22.74
CA THR A 228 -3.09 18.39 22.92
C THR A 228 -1.76 18.61 22.19
N HIS A 229 -1.36 19.86 22.07
CA HIS A 229 -0.05 20.23 21.51
C HIS A 229 1.09 19.55 22.28
N GLU A 230 1.02 19.56 23.61
CA GLU A 230 2.04 18.97 24.50
C GLU A 230 2.13 17.46 24.33
N ASN A 231 0.99 16.76 24.16
CA ASN A 231 0.96 15.33 23.88
C ASN A 231 1.63 15.02 22.54
N LYS A 232 1.36 15.82 21.51
CA LYS A 232 1.97 15.65 20.18
C LYS A 232 3.48 15.90 20.23
N LEU A 233 3.95 16.90 20.97
CA LEU A 233 5.38 17.15 21.19
C LEU A 233 6.05 15.99 21.94
N LEU A 234 5.40 15.45 22.97
CA LEU A 234 5.94 14.32 23.71
C LEU A 234 6.08 13.07 22.82
N ILE A 235 5.07 12.78 22.00
CA ILE A 235 5.12 11.68 21.03
C ILE A 235 6.21 11.93 19.98
N GLN A 236 6.36 13.16 19.49
CA GLN A 236 7.45 13.53 18.58
C GLN A 236 8.82 13.23 19.19
N HIS A 237 9.04 13.58 20.46
CA HIS A 237 10.29 13.27 21.17
C HIS A 237 10.55 11.76 21.25
N GLN A 238 9.56 10.98 21.69
CA GLN A 238 9.68 9.52 21.76
C GLN A 238 9.99 8.89 20.39
N LEU A 239 9.27 9.31 19.36
CA LEU A 239 9.53 8.83 18.00
C LEU A 239 10.94 9.21 17.54
N ASN A 240 11.39 10.43 17.83
CA ASN A 240 12.74 10.86 17.45
C ASN A 240 13.82 9.98 18.10
N ASP A 241 13.66 9.64 19.37
CA ASP A 241 14.60 8.75 20.06
C ASP A 241 14.57 7.33 19.46
N ILE A 242 13.38 6.82 19.15
CA ILE A 242 13.22 5.51 18.48
C ILE A 242 13.90 5.51 17.11
N PHE A 243 13.66 6.52 16.27
CA PHE A 243 14.23 6.59 14.93
C PHE A 243 15.73 6.87 14.95
N LEU A 244 16.26 7.59 15.94
CA LEU A 244 17.70 7.72 16.13
C LEU A 244 18.36 6.35 16.42
N LYS A 245 17.75 5.52 17.27
CA LYS A 245 18.21 4.15 17.52
C LYS A 245 18.11 3.28 16.27
N LEU A 246 16.99 3.35 15.56
CA LEU A 246 16.79 2.61 14.31
C LEU A 246 17.88 2.94 13.29
N ARG A 247 18.18 4.23 13.13
CA ARG A 247 19.14 4.73 12.14
C ARG A 247 20.60 4.56 12.57
N ALA A 248 20.86 4.20 13.82
CA ALA A 248 22.18 3.77 14.27
C ALA A 248 22.55 2.39 13.69
N LEU A 249 21.56 1.60 13.26
CA LEU A 249 21.78 0.40 12.47
C LEU A 249 22.29 0.83 11.09
N THR A 250 23.58 0.62 10.89
CA THR A 250 24.27 0.91 9.64
C THR A 250 24.75 -0.40 9.03
N SER A 251 24.77 -0.48 7.70
CA SER A 251 25.35 -1.63 7.01
C SER A 251 26.88 -1.58 7.24
N THR A 252 27.36 -2.24 8.30
CA THR A 252 28.78 -2.36 8.64
C THR A 252 29.27 -3.74 8.22
N GLY A 253 29.90 -3.80 7.06
CA GLY A 253 30.34 -5.04 6.42
C GLY A 253 30.49 -4.81 4.93
N VAL A 254 31.46 -5.50 4.33
CA VAL A 254 31.84 -5.33 2.92
C VAL A 254 30.61 -5.51 2.04
N GLU A 255 30.22 -4.43 1.37
CA GLU A 255 29.02 -4.20 0.54
C GLU A 255 27.82 -3.57 1.28
N HIS A 256 27.65 -2.25 1.09
CA HIS A 256 26.47 -1.47 1.47
C HIS A 256 25.26 -1.91 0.65
N ILE A 257 24.76 -3.12 0.86
CA ILE A 257 23.60 -3.62 0.11
C ILE A 257 22.36 -2.87 0.60
N LEU A 258 21.73 -2.15 -0.31
CA LEU A 258 20.47 -1.47 -0.07
C LEU A 258 19.30 -2.46 -0.22
N GLY A 259 18.22 -2.19 0.51
CA GLY A 259 16.99 -2.98 0.47
C GLY A 259 16.80 -3.86 1.71
N GLY A 260 16.01 -4.92 1.53
CA GLY A 260 15.70 -5.89 2.58
C GLY A 260 16.95 -6.63 3.10
N VAL A 261 16.85 -7.12 4.34
CA VAL A 261 17.97 -7.67 5.12
C VAL A 261 18.36 -9.10 4.75
N ASN A 262 17.57 -9.78 3.93
CA ASN A 262 17.74 -11.19 3.56
C ASN A 262 17.67 -11.39 2.04
N GLY A 263 18.17 -10.40 1.27
CA GLY A 263 18.26 -10.47 -0.19
C GLY A 263 16.94 -10.19 -0.92
N GLU A 264 15.96 -9.59 -0.25
CA GLU A 264 14.71 -9.13 -0.89
C GLU A 264 14.96 -7.99 -1.88
N GLY A 265 16.09 -7.30 -1.71
CA GLY A 265 16.54 -6.23 -2.57
C GLY A 265 15.76 -4.93 -2.33
N VAL A 266 15.85 -4.03 -3.30
CA VAL A 266 15.34 -2.66 -3.20
C VAL A 266 13.90 -2.59 -3.67
N GLN A 267 13.07 -1.86 -2.94
CA GLN A 267 11.70 -1.56 -3.30
C GLN A 267 11.43 -0.06 -3.29
N ASP A 268 10.63 0.40 -4.25
CA ASP A 268 10.13 1.77 -4.27
C ASP A 268 8.64 1.83 -4.59
N LEU A 269 7.84 2.03 -3.53
CA LEU A 269 6.38 2.05 -3.63
C LEU A 269 5.79 3.28 -4.35
N ARG A 270 6.60 4.17 -4.93
CA ARG A 270 6.10 5.18 -5.89
C ARG A 270 5.39 4.55 -7.08
N ARG A 271 5.67 3.29 -7.38
CA ARG A 271 4.89 2.53 -8.36
C ARG A 271 4.76 1.10 -7.90
N ASP A 272 3.53 0.60 -7.85
CA ASP A 272 3.26 -0.80 -7.53
C ASP A 272 4.11 -1.72 -8.41
N GLY A 273 4.90 -2.58 -7.77
CA GLY A 273 5.79 -3.53 -8.43
C GLY A 273 7.15 -2.99 -8.86
N HIS A 274 7.50 -1.74 -8.55
CA HIS A 274 8.87 -1.24 -8.78
C HIS A 274 9.82 -1.74 -7.70
N ALA A 275 10.38 -2.92 -7.93
CA ALA A 275 11.32 -3.59 -7.05
C ALA A 275 12.40 -4.32 -7.87
N THR A 276 13.59 -4.47 -7.30
CA THR A 276 14.68 -5.27 -7.88
C THR A 276 15.33 -6.14 -6.81
N ARG A 277 15.66 -7.37 -7.20
CA ARG A 277 16.50 -8.28 -6.41
C ARG A 277 17.97 -8.22 -6.80
N GLU A 278 18.30 -7.40 -7.79
CA GLU A 278 19.69 -7.15 -8.15
C GLU A 278 20.37 -6.37 -7.02
N THR A 279 21.64 -6.70 -6.77
CA THR A 279 22.42 -6.04 -5.72
C THR A 279 22.64 -4.58 -6.06
N ILE A 280 22.05 -3.69 -5.27
CA ILE A 280 22.34 -2.26 -5.28
C ILE A 280 23.24 -1.97 -4.09
N SER A 281 24.49 -1.59 -4.37
CA SER A 281 25.53 -1.40 -3.35
C SER A 281 25.93 0.06 -3.10
N THR A 282 25.31 1.00 -3.81
CA THR A 282 25.61 2.44 -3.68
C THR A 282 24.34 3.27 -3.73
N VAL A 283 24.35 4.43 -3.07
CA VAL A 283 23.25 5.40 -3.12
C VAL A 283 23.05 5.92 -4.54
N ALA A 284 24.11 6.13 -5.32
CA ALA A 284 24.01 6.52 -6.73
C ALA A 284 23.26 5.47 -7.58
N ALA A 285 23.56 4.18 -7.40
CA ALA A 285 22.83 3.11 -8.10
C ALA A 285 21.36 3.00 -7.63
N PHE A 286 21.09 3.33 -6.37
CA PHE A 286 19.71 3.43 -5.88
C PHE A 286 18.96 4.61 -6.49
N GLU A 287 19.58 5.79 -6.60
CA GLU A 287 19.02 6.93 -7.32
C GLU A 287 18.75 6.56 -8.78
N ASP A 288 19.68 5.83 -9.44
CA ASP A 288 19.46 5.29 -10.79
C ASP A 288 18.22 4.41 -10.88
N PHE A 289 18.05 3.51 -9.90
CA PHE A 289 16.87 2.68 -9.78
C PHE A 289 15.58 3.51 -9.57
N GLN A 290 15.60 4.53 -8.72
CA GLN A 290 14.42 5.40 -8.50
C GLN A 290 13.99 6.13 -9.78
N PHE A 291 14.96 6.65 -10.55
CA PHE A 291 14.67 7.33 -11.82
C PHE A 291 14.38 6.37 -12.99
N SER A 292 14.49 5.06 -12.78
CA SER A 292 14.13 4.07 -13.80
C SER A 292 12.62 3.81 -13.89
N ILE A 293 11.82 4.35 -12.96
CA ILE A 293 10.36 4.23 -12.99
C ILE A 293 9.82 4.81 -14.31
N PRO A 294 9.14 4.02 -15.16
CA PRO A 294 8.56 4.54 -16.40
C PRO A 294 7.50 5.61 -16.10
N PRO A 295 7.33 6.63 -16.95
CA PRO A 295 7.55 6.55 -18.40
C PRO A 295 8.92 6.98 -18.97
N HIS A 296 10.01 7.13 -18.22
CA HIS A 296 11.24 7.71 -18.81
C HIS A 296 12.58 7.16 -18.32
N ASN A 297 13.34 6.53 -19.23
CA ASN A 297 14.79 6.38 -19.10
C ASN A 297 15.59 7.51 -19.80
N THR A 298 14.92 8.45 -20.51
CA THR A 298 15.57 9.50 -21.34
C THR A 298 14.85 10.86 -21.40
N SER A 299 13.96 11.18 -20.45
CA SER A 299 13.34 12.52 -20.41
C SER A 299 14.35 13.60 -19.98
N SER A 300 14.39 14.73 -20.69
CA SER A 300 15.15 15.93 -20.27
C SER A 300 14.80 16.37 -18.84
N PHE A 301 13.60 16.04 -18.35
CA PHE A 301 13.19 16.33 -16.99
C PHE A 301 13.90 15.46 -15.95
N VAL A 302 14.14 14.18 -16.22
CA VAL A 302 14.96 13.32 -15.33
C VAL A 302 16.38 13.85 -15.24
N LYS A 303 16.96 14.29 -16.37
CA LYS A 303 18.28 14.94 -16.38
C LYS A 303 18.28 16.25 -15.58
N PHE A 304 17.21 17.04 -15.68
CA PHE A 304 17.03 18.25 -14.88
C PHE A 304 16.92 17.93 -13.38
N LEU A 305 16.07 17.00 -12.96
CA LEU A 305 15.96 16.58 -11.56
C LEU A 305 17.30 16.08 -11.01
N ARG A 306 18.01 15.26 -11.78
CA ARG A 306 19.36 14.78 -11.42
C ARG A 306 20.37 15.91 -11.29
N SER A 307 20.26 16.96 -12.10
CA SER A 307 21.15 18.14 -11.97
C SER A 307 20.89 18.96 -10.72
N LEU A 308 19.74 18.76 -10.06
CA LEU A 308 19.40 19.40 -8.79
C LEU A 308 19.76 18.53 -7.58
N LEU A 309 20.11 17.25 -7.77
CA LEU A 309 20.46 16.38 -6.66
C LEU A 309 21.79 16.83 -6.03
N PRO A 310 21.87 16.83 -4.68
CA PRO A 310 23.16 16.93 -4.02
C PRO A 310 24.01 15.70 -4.35
N PRO A 311 25.33 15.74 -4.08
CA PRO A 311 26.16 14.54 -4.17
C PRO A 311 25.57 13.40 -3.36
N ALA A 312 25.54 12.20 -3.95
CA ALA A 312 25.00 11.00 -3.31
C ALA A 312 25.65 10.78 -1.94
N SER A 313 24.81 10.60 -0.91
CA SER A 313 25.29 10.28 0.44
C SER A 313 26.03 8.93 0.43
N SER A 314 27.02 8.79 1.31
CA SER A 314 27.65 7.49 1.58
C SER A 314 26.97 6.75 2.73
N THR A 315 26.06 7.43 3.44
CA THR A 315 25.42 6.91 4.64
C THR A 315 24.19 6.10 4.29
N VAL A 316 24.24 4.81 4.63
CA VAL A 316 23.11 3.88 4.53
C VAL A 316 22.69 3.47 5.93
N VAL A 317 21.42 3.66 6.25
CA VAL A 317 20.82 3.38 7.56
C VAL A 317 19.62 2.47 7.41
N PHE A 318 19.27 1.75 8.46
CA PHE A 318 18.01 1.03 8.51
C PHE A 318 16.84 2.01 8.62
N THR A 319 15.80 1.81 7.82
CA THR A 319 14.62 2.68 7.73
C THR A 319 13.34 1.87 7.82
N HIS A 320 12.25 2.49 8.27
CA HIS A 320 10.93 1.87 8.29
C HIS A 320 10.26 1.86 6.92
N GLY A 321 10.40 2.95 6.15
CA GLY A 321 9.87 3.08 4.78
C GLY A 321 8.43 3.59 4.67
N ASP A 322 7.54 3.31 5.63
CA ASP A 322 6.14 3.81 5.67
C ASP A 322 5.76 4.45 7.03
N VAL A 323 6.40 5.56 7.37
CA VAL A 323 6.16 6.26 8.66
C VAL A 323 4.91 7.14 8.57
N ARG A 324 3.79 6.64 9.08
CA ARG A 324 2.50 7.35 9.16
C ARG A 324 1.80 7.07 10.48
N THR A 325 0.90 7.96 10.88
CA THR A 325 0.15 7.86 12.14
C THR A 325 -0.68 6.56 12.25
N ALA A 326 -1.09 5.96 11.13
CA ALA A 326 -1.79 4.67 11.11
C ALA A 326 -0.89 3.48 11.49
N ASN A 327 0.43 3.62 11.35
CA ASN A 327 1.43 2.59 11.62
C ASN A 327 2.14 2.77 12.97
N ILE A 328 1.72 3.77 13.76
CA ILE A 328 2.28 4.05 15.09
C ILE A 328 1.21 3.69 16.13
N MET A 329 1.59 2.88 17.10
CA MET A 329 0.74 2.46 18.21
C MET A 329 1.05 3.32 19.43
N VAL A 330 0.00 3.83 20.09
CA VAL A 330 0.12 4.60 21.32
C VAL A 330 -0.84 4.09 22.38
N ASP A 331 -0.43 4.22 23.63
CA ASP A 331 -1.27 3.99 24.79
C ASP A 331 -1.13 5.12 25.79
N ILE A 332 -2.12 5.31 26.65
CA ILE A 332 -2.12 6.33 27.69
C ILE A 332 -1.94 5.67 29.05
N ASP A 333 -0.95 6.12 29.82
CA ASP A 333 -0.74 5.60 31.16
C ASP A 333 -1.75 6.19 32.18
N GLN A 334 -1.67 5.71 33.41
CA GLN A 334 -2.54 6.14 34.51
C GLN A 334 -2.39 7.63 34.87
N THR A 335 -1.29 8.27 34.45
CA THR A 335 -1.01 9.69 34.67
C THR A 335 -1.54 10.58 33.53
N GLY A 336 -2.07 9.98 32.47
CA GLY A 336 -2.56 10.69 31.29
C GLY A 336 -1.48 10.94 30.23
N ILE A 337 -0.30 10.32 30.37
CA ILE A 337 0.82 10.50 29.46
C ILE A 337 0.74 9.45 28.34
N TYR A 338 0.86 9.93 27.09
CA TYR A 338 0.89 9.06 25.92
C TYR A 338 2.28 8.47 25.71
N HIS A 339 2.34 7.16 25.48
CA HIS A 339 3.55 6.40 25.18
C HIS A 339 3.43 5.74 23.81
N VAL A 340 4.49 5.81 23.01
CA VAL A 340 4.62 5.01 21.79
C VAL A 340 4.91 3.57 22.19
N THR A 341 3.94 2.69 21.94
CA THR A 341 4.01 1.28 22.35
C THR A 341 4.47 0.36 21.23
N GLY A 342 4.37 0.81 19.98
CA GLY A 342 4.64 -0.02 18.80
C GLY A 342 4.77 0.78 17.52
N ILE A 343 5.56 0.27 16.58
CA ILE A 343 5.61 0.69 15.18
C ILE A 343 5.36 -0.56 14.33
N ILE A 344 4.35 -0.54 13.47
CA ILE A 344 3.88 -1.70 12.70
C ILE A 344 4.01 -1.46 11.18
N ASP A 345 3.79 -2.50 10.38
CA ASP A 345 3.81 -2.45 8.90
C ASP A 345 5.22 -2.21 8.30
N TRP A 346 6.15 -3.09 8.67
CA TRP A 346 7.57 -3.06 8.25
C TRP A 346 7.82 -3.60 6.82
N GLU A 347 6.79 -3.72 5.99
CA GLU A 347 6.90 -4.33 4.65
C GLU A 347 7.76 -3.55 3.66
N THR A 348 8.06 -2.28 3.96
CA THR A 348 8.91 -1.39 3.14
C THR A 348 10.25 -1.07 3.77
N SER A 349 10.55 -1.72 4.89
CA SER A 349 11.76 -1.44 5.65
C SER A 349 13.01 -2.06 5.02
N GLY A 350 14.16 -1.57 5.46
CA GLY A 350 15.45 -2.03 4.96
C GLY A 350 16.53 -0.98 5.07
N PHE A 351 17.70 -1.30 4.52
CA PHE A 351 18.83 -0.40 4.43
C PHE A 351 18.69 0.53 3.23
N TYR A 352 18.54 1.82 3.50
CA TYR A 352 18.35 2.83 2.47
C TYR A 352 19.22 4.07 2.76
N PRO A 353 19.38 4.98 1.79
CA PRO A 353 20.11 6.22 2.02
C PRO A 353 19.51 6.99 3.19
N GLU A 354 20.35 7.71 3.94
CA GLU A 354 19.90 8.39 5.16
C GLU A 354 18.73 9.39 4.95
N TYR A 355 18.58 9.92 3.73
CA TYR A 355 17.50 10.85 3.37
C TYR A 355 16.16 10.15 3.06
N PHE A 356 16.14 8.82 2.87
CA PHE A 356 15.01 8.09 2.28
C PHE A 356 13.68 8.32 3.00
N GLU A 357 13.67 8.24 4.33
CA GLU A 357 12.45 8.51 5.11
C GLU A 357 12.06 9.99 5.02
N SER A 358 13.02 10.91 5.09
CA SER A 358 12.72 12.34 4.98
C SER A 358 12.16 12.75 3.62
N SER A 359 12.50 12.03 2.53
CA SER A 359 11.86 12.24 1.23
C SER A 359 10.44 11.66 1.17
N LYS A 360 10.16 10.56 1.89
CA LYS A 360 8.91 9.79 1.77
C LYS A 360 7.86 10.03 2.86
N ILE A 361 8.23 10.57 4.02
CA ILE A 361 7.35 10.64 5.22
C ILE A 361 6.06 11.45 5.00
N LEU A 362 6.05 12.35 4.01
CA LEU A 362 4.87 13.12 3.60
C LEU A 362 4.32 12.70 2.24
N TYR A 363 4.62 11.48 1.77
CA TYR A 363 4.13 11.00 0.48
C TYR A 363 2.58 10.99 0.42
N LEU A 364 1.92 10.60 1.53
CA LEU A 364 0.46 10.63 1.67
C LEU A 364 -0.11 12.01 2.05
N PHE A 365 0.74 13.02 2.29
CA PHE A 365 0.29 14.36 2.64
C PHE A 365 -0.50 14.97 1.49
N ARG A 366 -1.77 15.27 1.75
CA ARG A 366 -2.67 15.86 0.75
C ARG A 366 -2.75 17.37 0.99
N LEU A 367 -2.29 18.14 0.02
CA LEU A 367 -2.29 19.62 0.05
C LEU A 367 -3.66 20.26 0.35
N TYR A 368 -4.76 19.51 0.18
CA TYR A 368 -6.13 19.99 0.33
C TYR A 368 -6.87 19.44 1.57
N LYS A 369 -6.17 18.71 2.45
CA LYS A 369 -6.73 18.25 3.72
C LYS A 369 -6.00 18.92 4.86
N GLU A 370 -6.75 19.52 5.79
CA GLU A 370 -6.17 20.06 7.02
C GLU A 370 -5.61 18.91 7.85
N GLU A 371 -4.30 18.80 7.87
CA GLU A 371 -3.53 17.84 8.67
C GLU A 371 -2.36 18.59 9.30
N ASP A 372 -2.13 18.39 10.60
CA ASP A 372 -1.04 19.02 11.34
C ASP A 372 0.09 18.05 11.69
N TRP A 373 0.02 16.78 11.27
CA TRP A 373 1.06 15.76 11.47
C TRP A 373 2.46 16.22 11.06
N TRP A 374 2.55 16.96 9.94
CA TRP A 374 3.81 17.49 9.42
C TRP A 374 4.56 18.42 10.41
N GLN A 375 3.86 19.02 11.38
CA GLN A 375 4.46 19.88 12.42
C GLN A 375 5.15 19.08 13.53
N TYR A 376 4.80 17.80 13.67
CA TYR A 376 5.23 16.93 14.78
C TYR A 376 6.04 15.73 14.28
N LEU A 377 6.61 15.82 13.08
CA LEU A 377 7.50 14.79 12.56
C LEU A 377 8.76 14.68 13.41
N PRO A 378 9.32 13.48 13.60
CA PRO A 378 10.58 13.34 14.32
C PRO A 378 11.71 14.07 13.58
N PRO A 379 12.45 14.98 14.23
CA PRO A 379 13.46 15.81 13.55
C PRO A 379 14.49 15.02 12.74
N CYS A 380 14.89 13.82 13.20
CA CYS A 380 15.87 12.99 12.51
C CYS A 380 15.44 12.45 11.14
N ILE A 381 14.13 12.45 10.84
CA ILE A 381 13.51 12.01 9.58
C ILE A 381 12.58 13.06 8.96
N ALA A 382 12.56 14.29 9.48
CA ALA A 382 11.73 15.35 8.93
C ALA A 382 12.28 15.85 7.58
N PRO A 383 11.42 16.29 6.64
CA PRO A 383 11.86 16.88 5.37
C PRO A 383 12.86 18.04 5.52
N ALA A 384 12.76 18.80 6.61
CA ALA A 384 13.69 19.90 6.91
C ALA A 384 15.17 19.46 7.04
N LYS A 385 15.43 18.18 7.29
CA LYS A 385 16.79 17.62 7.33
C LYS A 385 17.40 17.46 5.94
N ASN A 386 16.58 17.13 4.93
CA ASN A 386 16.99 16.94 3.54
C ASN A 386 15.99 17.62 2.59
N PRO A 387 15.86 18.95 2.63
CA PRO A 387 14.80 19.66 1.91
C PRO A 387 14.93 19.55 0.40
N GLU A 388 16.15 19.52 -0.13
CA GLU A 388 16.43 19.33 -1.56
C GLU A 388 15.92 17.97 -2.04
N MET A 389 16.26 16.90 -1.31
CA MET A 389 15.81 15.55 -1.62
C MET A 389 14.29 15.45 -1.55
N TRP A 390 13.67 15.99 -0.51
CA TRP A 390 12.21 16.00 -0.41
C TRP A 390 11.55 16.74 -1.56
N LEU A 391 12.02 17.94 -1.93
CA LEU A 391 11.45 18.72 -3.03
C LEU A 391 11.59 18.00 -4.39
N ILE A 392 12.76 17.43 -4.68
CA ILE A 392 13.01 16.66 -5.91
C ILE A 392 12.11 15.43 -5.95
N ASP A 393 11.96 14.75 -4.82
CA ASP A 393 11.10 13.57 -4.71
C ASP A 393 9.62 13.91 -4.96
N ARG A 394 9.15 15.05 -4.44
CA ARG A 394 7.78 15.53 -4.71
C ARG A 394 7.56 15.87 -6.18
N LEU A 395 8.56 16.47 -6.85
CA LEU A 395 8.50 16.71 -8.29
C LEU A 395 8.51 15.40 -9.08
N TRP A 396 9.24 14.39 -8.60
CA TRP A 396 9.28 13.07 -9.21
C TRP A 396 7.94 12.33 -9.07
N ASP A 397 7.35 12.32 -7.87
CA ASP A 397 6.02 11.75 -7.61
C ASP A 397 4.98 12.32 -8.58
N MET A 398 4.97 13.64 -8.77
CA MET A 398 4.02 14.29 -9.66
C MET A 398 4.06 13.75 -11.09
N ILE A 399 5.20 13.22 -11.55
CA ILE A 399 5.35 12.63 -12.89
C ILE A 399 4.96 11.17 -12.90
N VAL A 400 5.36 10.41 -11.88
CA VAL A 400 5.02 8.99 -11.80
C VAL A 400 3.50 8.78 -11.75
N TYR A 401 2.77 9.73 -11.18
CA TYR A 401 1.31 9.72 -11.06
C TYR A 401 0.56 10.65 -12.03
N ALA A 402 1.26 11.32 -12.96
CA ALA A 402 0.63 12.10 -14.05
C ALA A 402 0.15 11.18 -15.18
#